data_AF-W5M5N3-F1
#
_entry.id   AF-W5M5N3-F1
#
_cell.length_a   1.000
_cell.length_b   1.000
_cell.length_c   1.000
_cell.angle_alpha   90.00
_cell.angle_beta   90.00
_cell.angle_gamma   90.00
#
_symmetry.space_group_name_H-M   'P 1'
#
loop_
_entity.id
_entity.type
_entity.pdbx_description
1 polymer ?
#
loop_
_entity_poly.entity_id
_entity_poly.type
_entity_poly.pdbx_seq_one_letter_code
_entity_poly.pdbx_strand_id
1 'polypeptide(L)'
;MRPHRRYPAMEKLKVYLFSIFLVFVVFAQSLFFKILSVVSPTLTKTILLKLGERSTMTQNPNFRYEDWGPTFYQLAFPKAVLAFLRKSLRDEAFVGHPAPDTAVLTLEREKTSVCSFMRDGWSFKNNIDIKTHRSLQDRLAAARRLLQEGPLCPVVVDDMSDVTASRYGALPERLYVLRSGKIIYKGKMGPWGYNPGEVRDVLQKL
;
A
#
# COMPACT_ATOMS: atom_id res chain seq x y z
N MET A 1 -5.27 15.18 28.46
CA MET A 1 -4.00 15.42 27.73
C MET A 1 -3.52 14.10 27.14
N ARG A 2 -3.41 13.96 25.81
CA ARG A 2 -2.78 12.75 25.23
C ARG A 2 -1.27 12.87 25.45
N PRO A 3 -0.58 11.85 25.99
CA PRO A 3 0.87 11.91 26.14
C PRO A 3 1.49 12.12 24.76
N HIS A 4 2.41 13.07 24.64
CA HIS A 4 3.23 13.24 23.45
C HIS A 4 4.00 11.92 23.24
N ARG A 5 3.50 11.05 22.35
CA ARG A 5 4.25 9.88 21.87
C ARG A 5 5.54 10.43 21.25
N ARG A 6 6.67 10.25 21.94
CA ARG A 6 7.99 10.45 21.33
C ARG A 6 8.18 9.33 20.30
N TYR A 7 7.86 9.64 19.05
CA TYR A 7 8.16 8.76 17.94
C TYR A 7 9.68 8.67 17.76
N PRO A 8 10.23 7.50 17.39
CA PRO A 8 11.67 7.35 17.20
C PRO A 8 12.16 8.26 16.07
N ALA A 9 12.91 9.31 16.43
CA ALA A 9 13.41 10.31 15.49
C ALA A 9 14.22 9.69 14.34
N MET A 10 14.98 8.63 14.63
CA MET A 10 15.75 7.88 13.64
C MET A 10 14.86 7.18 12.61
N GLU A 11 13.76 6.54 13.02
CA GLU A 11 12.86 5.88 12.07
C GLU A 11 12.13 6.90 11.20
N LYS A 12 11.74 8.06 11.77
CA LYS A 12 11.18 9.17 10.99
C LYS A 12 12.18 9.72 9.98
N LEU A 13 13.44 9.88 10.36
CA LEU A 13 14.50 10.30 9.45
C LEU A 13 14.68 9.30 8.30
N LYS A 14 14.67 7.99 8.59
CA LYS A 14 14.71 6.94 7.55
C LYS A 14 13.53 7.06 6.58
N VAL A 15 12.31 7.31 7.07
CA VAL A 15 11.13 7.53 6.22
C VAL A 15 11.33 8.74 5.30
N TYR A 16 11.86 9.86 5.81
CA TYR A 16 12.11 11.05 4.99
C TYR A 16 13.18 10.82 3.93
N LEU A 17 14.34 10.27 4.32
CA LEU A 17 15.43 9.98 3.39
C LEU A 17 14.99 9.00 2.30
N PHE A 18 14.29 7.93 2.68
CA PHE A 18 13.75 6.96 1.73
C PHE A 18 12.72 7.58 0.79
N SER A 19 11.85 8.45 1.29
CA SER A 19 10.85 9.16 0.46
C SER A 19 11.52 10.06 -0.56
N ILE A 20 12.53 10.84 -0.15
CA ILE A 20 13.30 11.71 -1.05
C ILE A 20 14.01 10.87 -2.12
N PHE A 21 14.71 9.81 -1.71
CA PHE A 21 15.37 8.88 -2.62
C PHE A 21 14.39 8.28 -3.64
N LEU A 22 13.23 7.81 -3.18
CA LEU A 22 12.25 7.18 -4.05
C LEU A 22 11.67 8.16 -5.07
N VAL A 23 11.46 9.42 -4.69
CA VAL A 23 11.07 10.47 -5.65
C VAL A 23 12.11 10.56 -6.76
N PHE A 24 13.39 10.71 -6.43
CA PHE A 24 14.45 10.78 -7.45
C PHE A 24 14.49 9.53 -8.35
N VAL A 25 14.39 8.33 -7.77
CA VAL A 25 14.38 7.07 -8.52
C VAL A 25 13.20 7.03 -9.49
N VAL A 26 11.99 7.37 -9.05
CA VAL A 26 10.79 7.29 -9.89
C VAL A 26 10.85 8.30 -11.04
N PHE A 27 11.31 9.53 -10.78
CA PHE A 27 11.47 10.52 -11.85
C PHE A 27 12.57 10.12 -12.84
N ALA A 28 13.72 9.64 -12.37
CA ALA A 28 14.80 9.16 -13.22
C ALA A 28 14.35 7.96 -14.07
N GLN A 29 13.65 7.01 -13.46
CA GLN A 29 13.08 5.84 -14.13
C GLN A 29 12.07 6.26 -15.22
N SER A 30 11.15 7.20 -14.90
CA SER A 30 10.17 7.66 -15.88
C SER A 30 10.81 8.40 -17.05
N LEU A 31 11.87 9.18 -16.82
CA LEU A 31 12.64 9.80 -17.89
C LEU A 31 13.36 8.76 -18.75
N PHE A 32 14.02 7.79 -18.11
CA PHE A 32 14.68 6.68 -18.80
C PHE A 32 13.72 5.91 -19.71
N PHE A 33 12.58 5.45 -19.17
CA PHE A 33 11.59 4.72 -19.97
C PHE A 33 10.92 5.60 -21.02
N LYS A 34 10.78 6.91 -20.79
CA LYS A 34 10.26 7.83 -21.81
C LYS A 34 11.20 7.89 -23.01
N ILE A 35 12.51 8.05 -22.78
CA ILE A 35 13.52 8.06 -23.84
C ILE A 35 13.56 6.71 -24.54
N LEU A 36 13.63 5.61 -23.77
CA LEU A 36 13.70 4.26 -24.32
C LEU A 36 12.44 3.91 -25.15
N SER A 37 11.25 4.36 -24.73
CA SER A 37 10.01 4.13 -25.48
C SER A 37 10.00 4.79 -26.86
N VAL A 38 10.74 5.88 -27.04
CA VAL A 38 10.88 6.58 -28.33
C VAL A 38 11.95 5.91 -29.19
N VAL A 39 13.06 5.49 -28.59
CA VAL A 39 14.20 4.87 -29.30
C VAL A 39 13.93 3.41 -29.67
N SER A 40 13.37 2.63 -28.74
CA SER A 40 13.08 1.21 -28.91
C SER A 40 11.85 0.78 -28.10
N PRO A 41 10.65 0.86 -28.70
CA PRO A 41 9.41 0.41 -28.07
C PRO A 41 9.45 -1.08 -27.69
N THR A 42 10.05 -1.91 -28.55
CA THR A 42 10.16 -3.37 -28.32
C THR A 42 10.99 -3.66 -27.07
N LEU A 43 12.18 -3.06 -26.95
CA LEU A 43 13.05 -3.25 -25.79
C LEU A 43 12.39 -2.72 -24.51
N THR A 44 11.68 -1.58 -24.61
CA THR A 44 10.89 -1.03 -23.50
C THR A 44 9.87 -2.03 -22.99
N LYS A 45 9.07 -2.63 -23.90
CA LYS A 45 8.07 -3.64 -23.55
C LYS A 45 8.71 -4.88 -22.90
N THR A 46 9.82 -5.38 -23.43
CA THR A 46 10.54 -6.53 -22.86
C THR A 46 11.02 -6.25 -21.42
N ILE A 47 11.65 -5.10 -21.19
CA ILE A 47 12.16 -4.74 -19.85
C ILE A 47 11.01 -4.57 -18.86
N LEU A 48 9.94 -3.87 -19.27
CA LEU A 48 8.79 -3.65 -18.41
C LEU A 48 8.05 -4.96 -18.09
N LEU A 49 7.86 -5.86 -19.05
CA LEU A 49 7.27 -7.19 -18.79
C LEU A 49 8.07 -7.97 -17.76
N LYS A 50 9.40 -8.01 -17.88
CA LYS A 50 10.28 -8.67 -16.91
C LYS A 50 10.21 -8.02 -15.52
N LEU A 51 10.02 -6.70 -15.45
CA LEU A 51 9.79 -6.00 -14.19
C LEU A 51 8.41 -6.37 -13.60
N GLY A 52 7.38 -6.48 -14.44
CA GLY A 52 6.02 -6.86 -14.06
C GLY A 52 5.88 -8.30 -13.56
N GLU A 53 6.70 -9.23 -14.06
CA GLU A 53 6.78 -10.60 -13.54
C GLU A 53 7.18 -10.63 -12.07
N ARG A 54 8.11 -9.75 -11.65
CA ARG A 54 8.55 -9.66 -10.25
C ARG A 54 7.47 -9.13 -9.32
N SER A 55 6.57 -8.29 -9.81
CA SER A 55 5.45 -7.73 -9.06
C SER A 55 4.14 -8.49 -9.31
N THR A 56 4.18 -9.68 -9.92
CA THR A 56 3.03 -10.52 -10.30
C THR A 56 2.01 -9.84 -11.23
N MET A 57 2.32 -8.64 -11.74
CA MET A 57 1.43 -7.86 -12.60
C MET A 57 1.18 -8.52 -13.95
N THR A 58 2.07 -9.42 -14.41
CA THR A 58 1.91 -10.19 -15.65
C THR A 58 1.07 -11.45 -15.50
N GLN A 59 0.76 -11.86 -14.26
CA GLN A 59 0.06 -13.12 -13.99
C GLN A 59 -1.47 -12.97 -14.09
N ASN A 60 -1.98 -11.75 -14.14
CA ASN A 60 -3.41 -11.48 -14.18
C ASN A 60 -3.90 -11.37 -15.64
N PRO A 61 -4.77 -12.29 -16.11
CA PRO A 61 -5.28 -12.28 -17.49
C PRO A 61 -6.14 -11.04 -17.81
N ASN A 62 -6.72 -10.39 -16.79
CA ASN A 62 -7.53 -9.18 -16.93
C ASN A 62 -6.71 -7.88 -16.81
N PHE A 63 -5.39 -7.97 -16.65
CA PHE A 63 -4.52 -6.80 -16.47
C PHE A 63 -3.35 -6.87 -17.44
N ARG A 64 -3.58 -6.36 -18.63
CA ARG A 64 -2.68 -6.51 -19.76
C ARG A 64 -1.54 -5.50 -19.66
N TYR A 65 -0.45 -5.77 -20.38
CA TYR A 65 0.67 -4.84 -20.47
C TYR A 65 0.22 -3.43 -20.86
N GLU A 66 -0.75 -3.31 -21.75
CA GLU A 66 -1.25 -2.02 -22.24
C GLU A 66 -1.92 -1.18 -21.14
N ASP A 67 -2.42 -1.82 -20.08
CA ASP A 67 -3.09 -1.14 -18.95
C ASP A 67 -2.10 -0.51 -17.97
N TRP A 68 -0.90 -1.10 -17.83
CA TRP A 68 0.07 -0.69 -16.79
C TRP A 68 1.45 -0.32 -17.29
N GLY A 69 1.95 -0.97 -18.35
CA GLY A 69 3.26 -0.70 -18.93
C GLY A 69 3.46 0.78 -19.27
N PRO A 70 2.50 1.42 -19.96
CA PRO A 70 2.60 2.85 -20.27
C PRO A 70 2.72 3.78 -19.08
N THR A 71 2.24 3.38 -17.90
CA THR A 71 2.30 4.22 -16.71
C THR A 71 3.74 4.54 -16.29
N PHE A 72 4.70 3.66 -16.58
CA PHE A 72 6.11 3.82 -16.21
C PHE A 72 6.79 5.02 -16.88
N TYR A 73 6.32 5.44 -18.06
CA TYR A 73 6.84 6.60 -18.79
C TYR A 73 5.80 7.73 -18.95
N GLN A 74 4.72 7.67 -18.16
CA GLN A 74 3.74 8.74 -18.03
C GLN A 74 3.89 9.46 -16.68
N LEU A 75 3.56 10.75 -16.64
CA LEU A 75 3.58 11.53 -15.40
C LEU A 75 2.54 11.08 -14.36
N ALA A 76 1.58 10.24 -14.75
CA ALA A 76 0.59 9.68 -13.84
C ALA A 76 1.25 8.88 -12.69
N PHE A 77 2.26 8.07 -13.00
CA PHE A 77 2.93 7.23 -12.01
C PHE A 77 3.76 8.05 -10.99
N PRO A 78 4.66 8.98 -11.39
CA PRO A 78 5.32 9.88 -10.44
C PRO A 78 4.35 10.70 -9.59
N LYS A 79 3.24 11.18 -10.16
CA LYS A 79 2.21 11.93 -9.40
C LYS A 79 1.55 11.06 -8.33
N ALA A 80 1.22 9.82 -8.67
CA ALA A 80 0.65 8.86 -7.72
C ALA A 80 1.64 8.57 -6.58
N VAL A 81 2.91 8.29 -6.91
CA VAL A 81 3.97 8.06 -5.91
C VAL A 81 4.13 9.27 -4.99
N LEU A 82 4.18 10.49 -5.53
CA LEU A 82 4.30 11.71 -4.71
C LEU A 82 3.10 11.89 -3.77
N ALA A 83 1.88 11.61 -4.24
CA ALA A 83 0.68 11.67 -3.42
C ALA A 83 0.71 10.64 -2.26
N PHE A 84 1.16 9.40 -2.53
CA PHE A 84 1.28 8.36 -1.51
C PHE A 84 2.40 8.66 -0.51
N LEU A 85 3.54 9.15 -0.98
CA LEU A 85 4.66 9.54 -0.11
C LEU A 85 4.27 10.68 0.82
N ARG A 86 3.56 11.71 0.33
CA ARG A 86 3.04 12.81 1.16
C ARG A 86 2.18 12.29 2.31
N LYS A 87 1.32 11.31 2.06
CA LYS A 87 0.51 10.66 3.11
C LYS A 87 1.37 9.85 4.07
N SER A 88 2.40 9.17 3.56
CA SER A 88 3.32 8.34 4.33
C SER A 88 4.28 9.12 5.22
N LEU A 89 4.49 10.43 5.01
CA LEU A 89 5.27 11.26 5.94
C LEU A 89 4.68 11.29 7.37
N ARG A 90 3.39 10.99 7.52
CA ARG A 90 2.71 10.90 8.82
C ARG A 90 2.73 9.49 9.42
N ASP A 91 3.55 8.59 8.88
CA ASP A 91 3.69 7.20 9.36
C ASP A 91 4.24 7.15 10.79
N GLU A 92 3.50 6.51 11.67
CA GLU A 92 3.72 6.41 13.11
C GLU A 92 3.75 4.96 13.60
N ALA A 93 3.53 4.02 12.69
CA ALA A 93 3.48 2.60 12.97
C ALA A 93 4.89 2.02 12.86
N PHE A 94 5.62 1.90 13.98
CA PHE A 94 6.99 1.37 13.99
C PHE A 94 7.08 0.08 14.82
N VAL A 95 7.91 -0.87 14.37
CA VAL A 95 8.15 -2.13 15.09
C VAL A 95 8.63 -1.84 16.52
N GLY A 96 8.09 -2.56 17.49
CA GLY A 96 8.35 -2.39 18.91
C GLY A 96 7.50 -1.31 19.60
N HIS A 97 6.78 -0.48 18.84
CA HIS A 97 5.93 0.58 19.38
C HIS A 97 4.44 0.19 19.42
N PRO A 98 3.63 0.85 20.27
CA PRO A 98 2.19 0.70 20.25
C PRO A 98 1.62 1.09 18.88
N ALA A 99 0.72 0.27 18.36
CA ALA A 99 0.04 0.55 17.11
C ALA A 99 -0.78 1.85 17.21
N PRO A 100 -0.83 2.69 16.15
CA PRO A 100 -1.75 3.82 16.10
C PRO A 100 -3.20 3.30 16.13
N ASP A 101 -3.99 3.72 17.12
CA ASP A 101 -5.40 3.35 17.19
C ASP A 101 -6.25 4.45 16.54
N THR A 102 -6.59 4.24 15.27
CA THR A 102 -7.33 5.17 14.43
C THR A 102 -8.77 4.69 14.25
N ALA A 103 -9.69 5.63 14.02
CA ALA A 103 -11.06 5.27 13.74
C ALA A 103 -11.19 4.71 12.32
N VAL A 104 -11.97 3.64 12.18
CA VAL A 104 -12.36 3.04 10.90
C VAL A 104 -13.87 2.81 10.89
N LEU A 105 -14.44 2.56 9.73
CA LEU A 105 -15.87 2.34 9.53
C LEU A 105 -16.13 0.90 9.10
N THR A 106 -17.15 0.28 9.70
CA THR A 106 -17.74 -0.96 9.19
C THR A 106 -18.55 -0.70 7.92
N LEU A 107 -19.06 -1.75 7.28
CA LEU A 107 -19.89 -1.61 6.07
C LEU A 107 -21.29 -1.05 6.36
N GLU A 108 -21.72 -1.16 7.61
CA GLU A 108 -22.93 -0.60 8.20
C GLU A 108 -22.73 0.87 8.61
N ARG A 109 -21.54 1.43 8.36
CA ARG A 109 -21.12 2.79 8.73
C ARG A 109 -20.98 3.02 10.23
N GLU A 110 -20.81 1.96 11.00
CA GLU A 110 -20.52 2.07 12.42
C GLU A 110 -19.05 2.42 12.63
N LYS A 111 -18.80 3.35 13.55
CA LYS A 111 -17.44 3.78 13.87
C LYS A 111 -16.83 2.79 14.85
N THR A 112 -15.70 2.20 14.46
CA THR A 112 -14.90 1.30 15.29
C THR A 112 -13.44 1.75 15.29
N SER A 113 -12.57 0.99 15.95
CA SER A 113 -11.13 1.24 16.05
C SER A 113 -10.36 0.22 15.21
N VAL A 114 -9.24 0.63 14.63
CA VAL A 114 -8.41 -0.29 13.85
C VAL A 114 -7.85 -1.43 14.73
N CYS A 115 -7.51 -1.12 15.99
CA CYS A 115 -6.97 -2.11 16.92
C CYS A 115 -8.01 -3.14 17.37
N SER A 116 -9.30 -2.77 17.48
CA SER A 116 -10.36 -3.73 17.83
C SER A 116 -10.57 -4.75 16.72
N PHE A 117 -10.26 -4.36 15.48
CA PHE A 117 -10.51 -5.11 14.26
C PHE A 117 -9.41 -6.07 13.83
N MET A 118 -8.15 -5.83 14.22
CA MET A 118 -6.97 -6.60 13.80
C MET A 118 -6.91 -7.99 14.46
N ARG A 119 -7.88 -8.85 14.16
CA ARG A 119 -7.95 -10.27 14.54
C ARG A 119 -8.11 -11.09 13.26
N ASP A 120 -7.16 -12.01 13.02
CA ASP A 120 -7.11 -13.00 11.93
C ASP A 120 -6.65 -12.52 10.53
N GLY A 121 -6.12 -13.46 9.72
CA GLY A 121 -5.21 -13.24 8.58
C GLY A 121 -5.78 -13.44 7.16
N TRP A 122 -4.96 -13.20 6.11
CA TRP A 122 -5.39 -13.05 4.71
C TRP A 122 -4.39 -13.24 3.57
N SER A 123 -4.91 -13.53 2.36
CA SER A 123 -4.35 -13.17 1.04
C SER A 123 -5.45 -13.03 -0.02
N PHE A 124 -5.29 -12.17 -1.04
CA PHE A 124 -6.22 -12.00 -2.16
C PHE A 124 -5.59 -12.36 -3.51
N LYS A 125 -6.41 -12.73 -4.49
CA LYS A 125 -6.04 -12.88 -5.90
C LYS A 125 -7.01 -12.04 -6.74
N ASN A 126 -6.50 -11.45 -7.82
CA ASN A 126 -7.19 -10.68 -8.87
C ASN A 126 -7.21 -9.16 -8.67
N ASN A 127 -6.91 -8.41 -9.75
CA ASN A 127 -7.12 -6.96 -9.81
C ASN A 127 -8.49 -6.65 -10.38
N ILE A 128 -9.19 -5.72 -9.74
CA ILE A 128 -10.44 -5.11 -10.21
C ILE A 128 -10.15 -3.63 -10.46
N ASP A 129 -10.61 -3.09 -11.59
CA ASP A 129 -10.53 -1.64 -11.83
C ASP A 129 -11.49 -0.91 -10.88
N ILE A 130 -10.92 -0.20 -9.91
CA ILE A 130 -11.64 0.60 -8.92
C ILE A 130 -11.18 2.05 -9.10
N LYS A 131 -12.11 2.90 -9.53
CA LYS A 131 -11.86 4.34 -9.64
C LYS A 131 -11.56 4.94 -8.27
N THR A 132 -10.71 5.97 -8.25
CA THR A 132 -10.42 6.74 -7.03
C THR A 132 -11.72 7.19 -6.35
N HIS A 133 -11.92 6.77 -5.11
CA HIS A 133 -13.10 7.11 -4.32
C HIS A 133 -13.23 8.62 -4.12
N ARG A 134 -14.40 9.19 -4.46
CA ARG A 134 -14.74 10.61 -4.23
C ARG A 134 -15.67 10.77 -3.03
N SER A 135 -16.33 9.70 -2.62
CA SER A 135 -17.21 9.65 -1.47
C SER A 135 -16.97 8.41 -0.61
N LEU A 136 -17.47 8.44 0.63
CA LEU A 136 -17.51 7.24 1.49
C LEU A 136 -18.30 6.11 0.83
N GLN A 137 -19.34 6.44 0.06
CA GLN A 137 -20.15 5.45 -0.64
C GLN A 137 -19.35 4.70 -1.70
N ASP A 138 -18.49 5.39 -2.46
CA ASP A 138 -17.61 4.76 -3.45
C ASP A 138 -16.67 3.75 -2.78
N ARG A 139 -16.14 4.14 -1.61
CA ARG A 139 -15.23 3.31 -0.81
C ARG A 139 -15.93 2.07 -0.25
N LEU A 140 -17.16 2.23 0.26
CA LEU A 140 -17.99 1.12 0.72
C LEU A 140 -18.38 0.19 -0.44
N ALA A 141 -18.66 0.73 -1.63
CA ALA A 141 -18.96 -0.07 -2.81
C ALA A 141 -17.76 -0.93 -3.23
N ALA A 142 -16.55 -0.37 -3.20
CA ALA A 142 -15.31 -1.13 -3.44
C ALA A 142 -15.09 -2.22 -2.39
N ALA A 143 -15.29 -1.93 -1.11
CA ALA A 143 -15.17 -2.92 -0.04
C ALA A 143 -16.21 -4.06 -0.15
N ARG A 144 -17.44 -3.74 -0.58
CA ARG A 144 -18.47 -4.76 -0.86
C ARG A 144 -18.10 -5.66 -2.03
N ARG A 145 -17.41 -5.14 -3.05
CA ARG A 145 -16.84 -5.97 -4.12
C ARG A 145 -15.77 -6.91 -3.58
N LEU A 146 -14.88 -6.43 -2.70
CA LEU A 146 -13.90 -7.29 -2.04
C LEU A 146 -14.55 -8.44 -1.26
N LEU A 147 -15.68 -8.19 -0.59
CA LEU A 147 -16.42 -9.23 0.12
C LEU A 147 -17.00 -10.34 -0.78
N GLN A 148 -17.24 -10.06 -2.06
CA GLN A 148 -17.75 -11.06 -3.00
C GLN A 148 -16.71 -12.16 -3.29
N GLU A 149 -15.41 -11.87 -3.06
CA GLU A 149 -14.32 -12.85 -3.17
C GLU A 149 -14.25 -13.82 -1.97
N GLY A 150 -15.25 -13.79 -1.09
CA GLY A 150 -15.40 -14.71 0.04
C GLY A 150 -14.28 -14.65 1.06
N PRO A 151 -13.95 -13.47 1.59
CA PRO A 151 -12.72 -13.35 2.31
C PRO A 151 -12.95 -13.86 3.78
N LEU A 152 -12.05 -14.70 4.34
CA LEU A 152 -12.05 -15.36 5.66
C LEU A 152 -11.96 -14.48 6.94
N CYS A 153 -11.96 -13.17 6.84
CA CYS A 153 -11.91 -12.25 7.96
C CYS A 153 -12.79 -11.03 7.65
N PRO A 154 -13.12 -10.21 8.64
CA PRO A 154 -13.86 -9.00 8.37
C PRO A 154 -13.05 -7.98 7.52
N VAL A 155 -13.76 -7.10 6.82
CA VAL A 155 -13.20 -5.93 6.09
C VAL A 155 -13.75 -4.61 6.65
N VAL A 156 -12.88 -3.63 6.90
CA VAL A 156 -13.23 -2.24 7.27
C VAL A 156 -12.63 -1.25 6.30
N VAL A 157 -13.18 -0.03 6.30
CA VAL A 157 -12.67 1.07 5.49
C VAL A 157 -12.26 2.25 6.36
N ASP A 158 -11.21 2.96 5.96
CA ASP A 158 -10.89 4.25 6.54
C ASP A 158 -12.00 5.26 6.18
N ASP A 159 -12.21 6.28 7.00
CA ASP A 159 -13.03 7.41 6.57
C ASP A 159 -12.30 8.23 5.47
N MET A 160 -12.98 9.18 4.83
CA MET A 160 -12.40 9.93 3.70
C MET A 160 -11.18 10.80 4.07
N SER A 161 -10.81 10.92 5.35
CA SER A 161 -9.60 11.60 5.81
C SER A 161 -8.32 10.76 5.70
N ASP A 162 -8.45 9.45 5.43
CA ASP A 162 -7.34 8.52 5.25
C ASP A 162 -6.36 8.47 6.44
N VAL A 163 -6.86 8.70 7.66
CA VAL A 163 -6.02 8.79 8.87
C VAL A 163 -5.33 7.47 9.17
N THR A 164 -6.02 6.34 9.03
CA THR A 164 -5.43 5.01 9.22
C THR A 164 -4.34 4.76 8.18
N ALA A 165 -4.64 4.99 6.90
CA ALA A 165 -3.67 4.81 5.82
C ALA A 165 -2.41 5.67 6.02
N SER A 166 -2.58 6.89 6.52
CA SER A 166 -1.50 7.84 6.76
C SER A 166 -0.66 7.48 8.00
N ARG A 167 -1.30 7.12 9.12
CA ARG A 167 -0.61 6.76 10.37
C ARG A 167 0.13 5.42 10.27
N TYR A 168 -0.33 4.52 9.41
CA TYR A 168 0.36 3.27 9.14
C TYR A 168 1.28 3.34 7.93
N GLY A 169 1.43 4.48 7.23
CA GLY A 169 2.20 4.53 5.97
C GLY A 169 1.86 3.36 5.05
N ALA A 170 0.55 3.09 4.92
CA ALA A 170 0.01 1.82 4.40
C ALA A 170 -0.15 1.81 2.88
N LEU A 171 0.09 2.95 2.22
CA LEU A 171 -0.04 3.08 0.77
C LEU A 171 1.24 2.66 0.04
N PRO A 172 1.14 2.08 -1.17
CA PRO A 172 -0.09 1.69 -1.85
C PRO A 172 -0.77 0.47 -1.19
N GLU A 173 0.03 -0.43 -0.62
CA GLU A 173 -0.39 -1.53 0.23
C GLU A 173 0.74 -1.88 1.21
N ARG A 174 0.38 -2.48 2.36
CA ARG A 174 1.35 -2.87 3.37
C ARG A 174 0.78 -3.91 4.34
N LEU A 175 1.61 -4.88 4.70
CA LEU A 175 1.29 -5.89 5.70
C LEU A 175 1.86 -5.52 7.08
N TYR A 176 1.08 -5.78 8.13
CA TYR A 176 1.45 -5.55 9.52
C TYR A 176 1.09 -6.78 10.36
N VAL A 177 1.88 -7.07 11.38
CA VAL A 177 1.48 -8.01 12.45
C VAL A 177 1.57 -7.28 13.78
N LEU A 178 0.49 -7.38 14.55
CA LEU A 178 0.37 -6.80 15.87
C LEU A 178 0.21 -7.91 16.92
N ARG A 179 0.82 -7.73 18.08
CA ARG A 179 0.63 -8.58 19.27
C ARG A 179 0.45 -7.68 20.49
N SER A 180 -0.64 -7.86 21.22
CA SER A 180 -0.96 -7.08 22.44
C SER A 180 -0.88 -5.56 22.23
N GLY A 181 -1.45 -5.07 21.12
CA GLY A 181 -1.48 -3.65 20.78
C GLY A 181 -0.15 -3.05 20.33
N LYS A 182 0.90 -3.86 20.17
CA LYS A 182 2.22 -3.43 19.67
C LYS A 182 2.49 -4.00 18.29
N ILE A 183 3.19 -3.24 17.46
CA ILE A 183 3.61 -3.69 16.13
C ILE A 183 4.84 -4.58 16.29
N ILE A 184 4.73 -5.84 15.87
CA ILE A 184 5.85 -6.79 15.89
C ILE A 184 6.42 -7.02 14.50
N TYR A 185 5.68 -6.67 13.45
CA TYR A 185 6.15 -6.71 12.07
C TYR A 185 5.52 -5.58 11.25
N LYS A 186 6.35 -4.99 10.37
CA LYS A 186 5.99 -3.97 9.38
C LYS A 186 6.64 -4.35 8.07
N GLY A 187 5.82 -4.72 7.08
CA GLY A 187 6.29 -5.07 5.74
C GLY A 187 6.90 -3.88 5.00
N LYS A 188 7.57 -4.17 3.89
CA LYS A 188 8.03 -3.14 2.95
C LYS A 188 6.84 -2.55 2.19
N MET A 189 7.06 -1.41 1.55
CA MET A 189 6.03 -0.74 0.75
C MET A 189 5.73 -1.55 -0.52
N GLY A 190 4.46 -1.79 -0.83
CA GLY A 190 4.05 -2.43 -2.07
C GLY A 190 4.21 -1.54 -3.32
N PRO A 191 3.97 -2.08 -4.53
CA PRO A 191 3.65 -3.49 -4.77
C PRO A 191 4.87 -4.42 -4.63
N TRP A 192 6.10 -3.91 -4.79
CA TRP A 192 7.32 -4.74 -4.76
C TRP A 192 7.67 -5.31 -3.38
N GLY A 193 7.20 -4.68 -2.31
CA GLY A 193 7.38 -5.15 -0.94
C GLY A 193 6.28 -6.06 -0.42
N TYR A 194 5.25 -6.37 -1.23
CA TYR A 194 4.17 -7.25 -0.81
C TYR A 194 4.66 -8.70 -0.76
N ASN A 195 4.85 -9.22 0.45
CA ASN A 195 5.35 -10.56 0.68
C ASN A 195 4.61 -11.24 1.84
N PRO A 196 3.53 -11.99 1.58
CA PRO A 196 2.83 -12.77 2.61
C PRO A 196 3.69 -13.87 3.25
N GLY A 197 4.78 -14.30 2.59
CA GLY A 197 5.73 -15.27 3.14
C GLY A 197 6.42 -14.73 4.40
N GLU A 198 6.86 -13.47 4.38
CA GLU A 198 7.45 -12.83 5.57
C GLU A 198 6.46 -12.77 6.74
N VAL A 199 5.17 -12.55 6.46
CA VAL A 199 4.12 -12.60 7.51
C VAL A 199 3.97 -14.01 8.06
N ARG A 200 3.93 -15.04 7.20
CA ARG A 200 3.87 -16.45 7.63
C ARG A 200 5.04 -16.80 8.55
N ASP A 201 6.26 -16.40 8.19
CA ASP A 201 7.47 -16.67 8.97
C ASP A 201 7.41 -15.99 10.36
N VAL A 202 6.83 -14.80 10.44
CA VAL A 202 6.60 -14.12 11.72
C VAL A 202 5.57 -14.87 12.54
N LEU A 203 4.43 -15.23 11.95
CA LEU A 203 3.33 -15.91 12.64
C LEU A 203 3.71 -17.30 13.15
N GLN A 204 4.55 -18.04 12.42
CA GLN A 204 5.04 -19.36 12.84
C GLN A 204 5.95 -19.33 14.08
N LYS A 205 6.46 -18.15 14.46
CA LYS A 205 7.34 -17.95 15.62
C LYS A 205 6.60 -17.45 16.86
N LEU A 206 5.29 -17.18 16.77
CA LEU A 206 4.49 -16.59 17.86
C LEU A 206 3.86 -17.61 18.79
#